data_AF-A0A832H573-F1
#
_entry.id   AF-A0A832H573-F1
#
_cell.length_a   1.000
_cell.length_b   1.000
_cell.length_c   1.000
_cell.angle_alpha   90.00
_cell.angle_beta   90.00
_cell.angle_gamma   90.00
#
_symmetry.space_group_name_H-M   'P 1'
#
loop_
_entity.id
_entity.type
_entity.pdbx_description
1 polymer ?
#
loop_
_entity_poly.entity_id
_entity_poly.type
_entity_poly.pdbx_seq_one_letter_code
_entity_poly.pdbx_strand_id
1 'polypeptide(L)'
;MAKSDKQFDVSKTDEEWRQTLTPEQFRVLRQHGTERAGTSPLDKNYSDGTYVCAGCGQPLFIAGTKFNSGTGWPSFYAPIEGAVDTSTDRSLFMTRVEVHCSRCGGHLGHVFN
;
A
#
# COMPACT_ATOMS: atom_id res chain seq x y z
N MET A 1 -0.31 -12.06 -17.30
CA MET A 1 -0.90 -11.69 -16.00
C MET A 1 -0.61 -12.81 -15.03
N ALA A 2 0.43 -12.68 -14.21
CA ALA A 2 0.73 -13.67 -13.18
C ALA A 2 -0.16 -13.37 -11.98
N LYS A 3 -1.27 -14.11 -11.83
CA LYS A 3 -1.99 -14.18 -10.56
C LYS A 3 -1.05 -14.89 -9.60
N SER A 4 -0.51 -14.17 -8.62
CA SER A 4 0.23 -14.79 -7.54
C SER A 4 -0.79 -15.60 -6.72
N ASP A 5 -0.64 -16.93 -6.67
CA ASP A 5 -1.46 -17.87 -5.87
C ASP A 5 -1.22 -17.72 -4.35
N LYS A 6 -0.95 -16.50 -3.88
CA LYS A 6 -0.92 -16.19 -2.45
C LYS A 6 -2.37 -16.06 -2.00
N GLN A 7 -2.83 -17.03 -1.20
CA GLN A 7 -4.15 -16.98 -0.61
C GLN A 7 -4.14 -15.96 0.54
N PHE A 8 -4.86 -14.86 0.35
CA PHE A 8 -5.03 -13.81 1.36
C PHE A 8 -6.35 -14.03 2.11
N ASP A 9 -6.39 -13.68 3.40
CA ASP A 9 -7.60 -13.79 4.23
C ASP A 9 -8.79 -13.03 3.64
N VAL A 10 -8.52 -11.90 2.98
CA VAL A 10 -9.52 -11.12 2.25
C VAL A 10 -9.25 -11.21 0.77
N SER A 11 -10.03 -12.04 0.09
CA SER A 11 -10.05 -12.19 -1.35
C SER A 11 -11.43 -11.81 -1.90
N LYS A 12 -11.44 -10.99 -2.95
CA LYS A 12 -12.63 -10.53 -3.68
C LYS A 12 -12.30 -10.45 -5.17
N THR A 13 -13.32 -10.49 -6.02
CA THR A 13 -13.17 -10.28 -7.46
C THR A 13 -12.82 -8.83 -7.78
N ASP A 14 -12.31 -8.58 -8.98
CA ASP A 14 -12.03 -7.22 -9.44
C ASP A 14 -13.30 -6.37 -9.47
N GLU A 15 -14.44 -6.94 -9.84
CA GLU A 15 -15.75 -6.28 -9.83
C GLU A 15 -16.15 -5.86 -8.40
N GLU A 16 -16.01 -6.74 -7.42
CA GLU A 16 -16.30 -6.44 -6.02
C GLU A 16 -15.36 -5.36 -5.45
N TRP A 17 -14.09 -5.38 -5.87
CA TRP A 17 -13.14 -4.32 -5.52
C TRP A 17 -13.53 -2.98 -6.15
N ARG A 18 -13.91 -2.95 -7.43
CA ARG A 18 -14.35 -1.73 -8.13
C ARG A 18 -15.62 -1.13 -7.54
N GLN A 19 -16.47 -1.92 -6.89
CA GLN A 19 -17.66 -1.43 -6.18
C GLN A 19 -17.34 -0.81 -4.82
N THR A 20 -16.25 -1.25 -4.18
CA THR A 20 -15.88 -0.83 -2.81
C THR A 20 -14.78 0.24 -2.78
N LEU A 21 -13.96 0.30 -3.82
CA LEU A 21 -12.84 1.23 -3.94
C LEU A 21 -13.15 2.33 -4.94
N THR A 22 -12.58 3.51 -4.72
CA THR A 22 -12.54 4.52 -5.78
C THR A 22 -11.67 4.03 -6.95
N PRO A 23 -11.84 4.57 -8.18
CA PRO A 23 -11.02 4.17 -9.32
C PRO A 23 -9.51 4.31 -9.05
N GLU A 24 -9.11 5.35 -8.33
CA GLU A 24 -7.70 5.59 -7.99
C GLU A 24 -7.19 4.60 -6.93
N GLN A 25 -7.99 4.31 -5.90
CA GLN A 25 -7.64 3.28 -4.91
C GLN A 25 -7.53 1.90 -5.57
N PHE A 26 -8.43 1.56 -6.49
CA PHE A 26 -8.36 0.32 -7.25
C PHE A 26 -7.08 0.25 -8.10
N ARG A 27 -6.76 1.34 -8.81
CA ARG A 27 -5.55 1.45 -9.63
C ARG A 27 -4.28 1.23 -8.80
N VAL A 28 -4.20 1.85 -7.63
CA VAL A 28 -3.04 1.70 -6.73
C VAL A 28 -3.02 0.30 -6.12
N LEU A 29 -4.06 -0.09 -5.38
CA LEU A 29 -4.07 -1.32 -4.57
C LEU A 29 -4.09 -2.62 -5.39
N ARG A 30 -4.70 -2.62 -6.59
CA ARG A 30 -4.94 -3.84 -7.37
C ARG A 30 -4.21 -3.88 -8.70
N GLN A 31 -3.89 -2.72 -9.27
CA GLN A 31 -3.15 -2.64 -10.54
C GLN A 31 -1.69 -2.21 -10.35
N HIS A 32 -1.19 -2.21 -9.10
CA HIS A 32 0.18 -1.82 -8.75
C HIS A 32 0.55 -0.43 -9.28
N GLY A 33 -0.43 0.47 -9.35
CA GLY A 33 -0.23 1.84 -9.79
C GLY A 33 0.43 2.69 -8.71
N THR A 34 1.20 3.69 -9.12
CA THR A 34 1.70 4.75 -8.23
C THR A 34 0.88 6.01 -8.44
N GLU A 35 0.37 6.62 -7.38
CA GLU A 35 -0.25 7.97 -7.44
C GLU A 35 0.81 9.03 -7.76
N ARG A 36 0.40 10.19 -8.27
CA ARG A 36 1.34 11.27 -8.57
C ARG A 36 1.89 11.87 -7.27
N ALA A 37 3.18 12.23 -7.27
CA ALA A 37 3.80 12.88 -6.12
C ALA A 37 3.02 14.14 -5.70
N GLY A 38 2.79 14.28 -4.39
CA GLY A 38 2.12 15.43 -3.77
C GLY A 38 0.60 15.45 -3.91
N THR A 39 -0.03 14.43 -4.51
CA THR A 39 -1.51 14.37 -4.62
C THR A 39 -2.17 13.67 -3.44
N SER A 40 -1.41 12.92 -2.64
CA SER A 40 -1.97 12.19 -1.51
C SER A 40 -2.45 13.16 -0.42
N PRO A 41 -3.72 13.09 0.02
CA PRO A 41 -4.18 13.87 1.17
C PRO A 41 -3.49 13.42 2.47
N LEU A 42 -2.87 12.23 2.47
CA LEU A 42 -2.18 11.65 3.61
C LEU A 42 -0.68 12.01 3.65
N ASP A 43 -0.12 12.61 2.60
CA ASP A 43 1.31 12.92 2.54
C ASP A 43 1.72 13.92 3.63
N LYS A 44 0.93 14.98 3.79
CA LYS A 44 1.17 16.03 4.81
C LYS A 44 0.28 15.90 6.05
N ASN A 45 -0.36 14.75 6.24
CA ASN A 45 -1.11 14.48 7.46
C ASN A 45 -0.17 13.95 8.54
N TYR A 46 -0.11 14.64 9.68
CA TYR A 46 0.69 14.26 10.85
C TYR A 46 -0.16 14.17 12.12
N SER A 47 -1.48 14.15 11.98
CA SER A 47 -2.40 13.98 13.09
C SER A 47 -2.24 12.58 13.69
N ASP A 48 -2.44 12.47 15.00
CA ASP A 48 -2.45 11.18 15.69
C ASP A 48 -3.50 10.25 15.11
N GLY A 49 -3.16 8.96 15.03
CA GLY A 49 -4.06 7.95 14.50
C GLY A 49 -3.34 6.77 13.86
N THR A 50 -4.12 5.97 13.14
CA THR A 50 -3.67 4.75 12.46
C THR A 50 -4.06 4.82 10.99
N TYR A 51 -3.10 4.49 10.13
CA TYR A 51 -3.30 4.36 8.70
C TYR A 51 -3.75 2.93 8.42
N VAL A 52 -4.95 2.79 7.87
CA VAL A 52 -5.58 1.49 7.59
C VAL A 52 -5.57 1.21 6.08
N CYS A 53 -5.51 -0.07 5.72
CA CYS A 53 -5.65 -0.50 4.33
C CYS A 53 -7.01 -0.08 3.78
N ALA A 54 -7.03 0.74 2.73
CA ALA A 54 -8.28 1.16 2.10
C ALA A 54 -9.09 -0.02 1.49
N GLY A 55 -8.46 -1.16 1.23
CA GLY A 55 -9.13 -2.38 0.75
C GLY A 55 -9.83 -3.18 1.85
N CYS A 56 -9.10 -3.55 2.91
CA CYS A 56 -9.63 -4.50 3.92
C CYS A 56 -9.77 -3.92 5.33
N GLY A 57 -9.39 -2.67 5.55
CA GLY A 57 -9.45 -2.00 6.85
C GLY A 57 -8.39 -2.46 7.86
N GLN A 58 -7.43 -3.31 7.47
CA GLN A 58 -6.34 -3.73 8.36
C GLN A 58 -5.49 -2.51 8.77
N PRO A 59 -5.19 -2.31 10.06
CA PRO A 59 -4.17 -1.36 10.52
C PRO A 59 -2.80 -1.65 9.89
N LEU A 60 -2.18 -0.66 9.25
CA LEU A 60 -0.89 -0.81 8.55
C LEU A 60 0.24 -0.03 9.23
N PHE A 61 0.00 1.25 9.53
CA PHE A 61 1.01 2.15 10.09
C PHE A 61 0.40 3.02 11.19
N ILE A 62 1.23 3.43 12.15
CA ILE A 62 0.83 4.40 13.19
C ILE A 62 1.41 5.77 12.88
N ALA A 63 0.68 6.84 13.22
CA ALA A 63 1.15 8.22 12.99
C ALA A 63 2.53 8.50 13.62
N GLY A 64 2.84 7.89 14.78
CA GLY A 64 4.14 8.01 15.45
C GLY A 64 5.33 7.42 14.67
N THR A 65 5.06 6.64 13.61
CA THR A 65 6.10 6.13 12.70
C THR A 65 6.24 6.94 11.42
N LYS A 66 5.40 7.95 11.23
CA LYS A 66 5.38 8.78 10.04
C LYS A 66 6.47 9.85 10.12
N PHE A 67 7.10 10.14 9.00
CA PHE A 67 8.05 11.24 8.86
C PHE A 67 7.87 11.98 7.53
N ASN A 68 8.49 13.15 7.41
CA ASN A 68 8.54 13.91 6.16
C ASN A 68 9.80 13.53 5.39
N SER A 69 9.65 12.77 4.31
CA SER A 69 10.76 12.40 3.42
C SER A 69 11.04 13.44 2.32
N GLY A 70 10.10 14.37 2.08
CA GLY A 70 10.18 15.32 0.97
C GLY A 70 9.94 14.71 -0.43
N THR A 71 9.56 13.43 -0.52
CA THR A 71 9.38 12.74 -1.81
C THR A 71 8.02 13.00 -2.46
N GLY A 72 7.04 13.45 -1.68
CA GLY A 72 5.65 13.66 -2.12
C GLY A 72 4.73 12.45 -1.91
N TRP A 73 5.16 11.44 -1.14
CA TRP A 73 4.31 10.34 -0.69
C TRP A 73 4.41 10.12 0.82
N PRO A 74 3.32 9.66 1.48
CA PRO A 74 3.34 9.30 2.88
C PRO A 74 4.47 8.31 3.19
N SER A 75 5.35 8.68 4.12
CA SER A 75 6.55 7.91 4.44
C SER A 75 6.56 7.50 5.91
N PHE A 76 6.89 6.24 6.16
CA PHE A 76 6.91 5.63 7.50
C PHE A 76 8.20 4.84 7.68
N TYR A 77 8.81 4.91 8.86
CA TYR A 77 10.04 4.14 9.14
C TYR A 77 9.77 2.72 9.64
N ALA A 78 8.54 2.43 10.10
CA ALA A 78 8.14 1.09 10.54
C ALA A 78 6.64 0.85 10.33
N PRO A 79 6.24 -0.33 9.81
CA PRO A 79 4.85 -0.77 9.83
C PRO A 79 4.46 -1.31 11.21
N ILE A 80 3.15 -1.51 11.42
CA ILE A 80 2.65 -2.37 12.50
C ILE A 80 3.13 -3.81 12.23
N GLU A 81 3.59 -4.49 13.27
CA GLU A 81 4.11 -5.86 13.16
C GLU A 81 3.07 -6.81 12.53
N GLY A 82 3.48 -7.56 11.51
CA GLY A 82 2.61 -8.47 10.75
C GLY A 82 1.59 -7.81 9.83
N ALA A 83 1.54 -6.48 9.75
CA ALA A 83 0.55 -5.77 8.95
C ALA A 83 0.85 -5.70 7.44
N VAL A 84 2.12 -5.83 7.08
CA VAL A 84 2.60 -5.77 5.71
C VAL A 84 3.48 -6.98 5.40
N ASP A 85 3.44 -7.38 4.14
CA ASP A 85 4.34 -8.34 3.54
C ASP A 85 5.17 -7.63 2.46
N THR A 86 6.30 -8.23 2.07
CA THR A 86 7.13 -7.71 1.00
C THR A 86 7.36 -8.72 -0.12
N SER A 87 7.37 -8.24 -1.36
CA SER A 87 7.73 -9.00 -2.56
C SER A 87 8.89 -8.31 -3.29
N THR A 88 9.76 -9.10 -3.92
CA THR A 88 10.81 -8.54 -4.78
C THR A 88 10.23 -8.18 -6.14
N ASP A 89 10.18 -6.90 -6.46
CA ASP A 89 9.87 -6.37 -7.78
C ASP A 89 11.16 -6.25 -8.60
N ARG A 90 11.23 -6.97 -9.73
CA ARG A 90 12.36 -6.96 -10.68
C ARG A 90 12.05 -6.19 -11.97
N SER A 91 11.01 -5.36 -11.97
CA SER A 91 10.64 -4.55 -13.12
C SER A 91 11.68 -3.47 -13.45
N LEU A 92 11.73 -3.03 -14.71
CA LEU A 92 12.55 -1.90 -15.18
C LEU A 92 14.07 -2.03 -14.91
N PHE A 93 14.62 -3.24 -14.90
CA PHE A 93 16.03 -3.53 -14.59
C PHE A 93 16.49 -3.07 -13.20
N MET A 94 15.54 -2.75 -12.31
CA MET A 94 15.79 -2.38 -10.92
C MET A 94 15.24 -3.47 -10.00
N THR A 95 15.93 -3.71 -8.89
CA THR A 95 15.41 -4.56 -7.82
C THR A 95 14.83 -3.65 -6.75
N ARG A 96 13.49 -3.61 -6.65
CA ARG A 96 12.78 -2.89 -5.61
C ARG A 96 12.09 -3.89 -4.69
N VAL A 97 11.88 -3.51 -3.45
CA VAL A 97 11.09 -4.30 -2.51
C VAL A 97 9.71 -3.64 -2.42
N GLU A 98 8.74 -4.27 -3.07
CA GLU A 98 7.35 -3.87 -3.01
C GLU A 98 6.79 -4.24 -1.63
N VAL A 99 5.98 -3.34 -1.07
CA VAL A 99 5.25 -3.55 0.17
C VAL A 99 3.78 -3.71 -0.18
N HIS A 100 3.15 -4.75 0.35
CA HIS A 100 1.72 -5.00 0.17
C HIS A 100 1.06 -5.39 1.51
N CYS A 101 -0.25 -5.18 1.60
CA CYS A 101 -1.03 -5.56 2.78
C CYS A 101 -0.98 -7.09 2.97
N SER A 102 -0.65 -7.55 4.18
CA SER A 102 -0.54 -8.99 4.47
C SER A 102 -1.89 -9.71 4.42
N ARG A 103 -3.00 -9.02 4.73
CA ARG A 103 -4.34 -9.62 4.82
C ARG A 103 -5.10 -9.67 3.50
N CYS A 104 -4.86 -8.74 2.57
CA CYS A 104 -5.61 -8.66 1.31
C CYS A 104 -4.75 -8.53 0.05
N GLY A 105 -3.42 -8.49 0.19
CA GLY A 105 -2.49 -8.39 -0.94
C GLY A 105 -2.53 -7.06 -1.69
N GLY A 106 -3.16 -6.03 -1.14
CA GLY A 106 -3.23 -4.73 -1.79
C GLY A 106 -1.85 -4.06 -1.84
N HIS A 107 -1.42 -3.59 -3.01
CA HIS A 107 -0.17 -2.85 -3.19
C HIS A 107 -0.17 -1.55 -2.36
N LEU A 108 0.86 -1.33 -1.56
CA LEU A 108 0.98 -0.15 -0.70
C LEU A 108 2.09 0.80 -1.14
N GLY A 109 3.13 0.28 -1.79
CA GLY A 109 4.28 1.07 -2.22
C GLY A 109 5.56 0.24 -2.20
N HIS A 110 6.66 0.88 -1.80
CA HIS A 110 7.98 0.27 -1.78
C HIS A 110 8.76 0.68 -0.53
N VAL A 111 9.69 -0.17 -0.09
CA VAL A 111 10.66 0.15 0.97
C VAL A 111 12.02 0.48 0.35
N PHE A 112 12.71 1.43 0.97
CA PHE A 112 14.00 1.97 0.56
C PHE A 112 14.98 1.95 1.75
N ASN A 113 16.27 1.82 1.49
CA ASN A 113 17.35 1.84 2.49
C ASN A 113 18.14 3.15 2.43
#